data_AF-A0A450YXM2-F1
#
_entry.id   AF-A0A450YXM2-F1
#
_cell.length_a   1.000
_cell.length_b   1.000
_cell.length_c   1.000
_cell.angle_alpha   90.00
_cell.angle_beta   90.00
_cell.angle_gamma   90.00
#
_symmetry.space_group_name_H-M   'P 1'
#
loop_
_entity.id
_entity.type
_entity.pdbx_description
1 polymer ?
#
loop_
_entity_poly.entity_id
_entity_poly.type
_entity_poly.pdbx_seq_one_letter_code
_entity_poly.pdbx_strand_id
1 'polypeptide(L)'
;MTPASDANFKHNYQTHLKHLRLKGLQPKTIDAYARAIRRVGAYFDYRIDDLSDAQLTDYFACVLNVQSWSTIKHDLYGLKFYYAHVLRKPW
;
A
#
# COMPACT_ATOMS: atom_id res chain seq x y z
N MET A 1 3.04 -4.20 -24.40
CA MET A 1 3.50 -5.21 -23.41
C MET A 1 3.33 -4.60 -22.04
N THR A 2 2.39 -5.10 -21.23
CA THR A 2 2.29 -4.70 -19.83
C THR A 2 3.52 -5.25 -19.12
N PRO A 3 4.39 -4.41 -18.51
CA PRO A 3 5.55 -4.91 -17.80
C PRO A 3 5.08 -5.84 -16.68
N ALA A 4 5.80 -6.94 -16.46
CA ALA A 4 5.42 -7.98 -15.50
C ALA A 4 5.18 -7.45 -14.07
N SER A 5 5.79 -6.32 -13.72
CA SER A 5 5.58 -5.60 -12.45
C SER A 5 4.13 -5.13 -12.26
N ASP A 6 3.47 -4.64 -13.31
CA ASP A 6 2.09 -4.15 -13.24
C ASP A 6 1.09 -5.32 -13.14
N ALA A 7 1.39 -6.47 -13.75
CA ALA A 7 0.57 -7.67 -13.59
C ALA A 7 0.60 -8.22 -12.15
N ASN A 8 1.79 -8.28 -11.56
CA ASN A 8 1.97 -8.74 -10.18
C ASN A 8 1.30 -7.77 -9.18
N PHE A 9 1.51 -6.46 -9.35
CA PHE A 9 0.83 -5.46 -8.53
C PHE A 9 -0.69 -5.58 -8.60
N LYS A 10 -1.25 -5.74 -9.81
CA LYS A 10 -2.71 -5.92 -9.99
C LYS A 10 -3.21 -7.14 -9.24
N HIS A 11 -2.50 -8.26 -9.32
CA HIS A 11 -2.86 -9.48 -8.58
C HIS A 11 -2.85 -9.22 -7.06
N ASN A 12 -1.75 -8.68 -6.54
CA ASN A 12 -1.60 -8.40 -5.11
C ASN A 12 -2.61 -7.36 -4.61
N TYR A 13 -2.91 -6.35 -5.42
CA TYR A 13 -3.94 -5.35 -5.12
C TYR A 13 -5.34 -5.97 -5.03
N GLN A 14 -5.70 -6.90 -5.93
CA GLN A 14 -6.97 -7.63 -5.81
C GLN A 14 -7.01 -8.49 -4.55
N THR A 15 -5.91 -9.16 -4.22
CA THR A 15 -5.77 -9.93 -2.97
C THR A 15 -5.90 -9.05 -1.74
N HIS A 16 -5.29 -7.85 -1.76
CA HIS A 16 -5.44 -6.84 -0.71
C HIS A 16 -6.90 -6.47 -0.48
N LEU A 17 -7.64 -6.13 -1.54
CA LEU A 17 -9.07 -5.79 -1.43
C LEU A 17 -9.91 -6.92 -0.85
N LYS A 18 -9.63 -8.18 -1.22
CA LYS A 18 -10.29 -9.35 -0.64
C LYS A 18 -10.01 -9.46 0.86
N HIS A 19 -8.76 -9.32 1.28
CA HIS A 19 -8.40 -9.36 2.70
C HIS A 19 -9.06 -8.24 3.52
N LEU A 20 -9.09 -7.01 2.99
CA LEU A 20 -9.76 -5.90 3.66
C LEU A 20 -11.25 -6.20 3.93
N ARG A 21 -11.95 -6.78 2.94
CA ARG A 21 -13.35 -7.18 3.08
C ARG A 21 -13.54 -8.35 4.06
N LEU A 22 -12.71 -9.39 3.95
CA LEU A 22 -12.77 -10.57 4.81
C LEU A 22 -12.49 -10.27 6.28
N LYS A 23 -11.71 -9.21 6.56
CA LYS A 23 -11.46 -8.74 7.93
C LYS A 23 -12.60 -7.91 8.52
N GLY A 24 -13.69 -7.69 7.76
CA GLY A 24 -14.87 -6.97 8.24
C GLY A 24 -14.60 -5.48 8.50
N LEU A 25 -13.65 -4.86 7.81
CA LEU A 25 -13.34 -3.45 7.98
C LEU A 25 -14.47 -2.56 7.47
N GLN A 26 -14.66 -1.40 8.10
CA GLN A 26 -15.63 -0.40 7.65
C GLN A 26 -15.34 0.05 6.21
N PRO A 27 -16.35 0.33 5.37
CA PRO A 27 -16.15 0.74 3.98
C PRO A 27 -15.15 1.89 3.81
N LYS A 28 -15.26 2.93 4.65
CA LYS A 28 -14.32 4.07 4.63
C LYS A 28 -12.86 3.68 4.87
N THR A 29 -12.62 2.65 5.69
CA THR A 29 -11.28 2.14 5.98
C THR A 29 -10.76 1.33 4.80
N ILE A 30 -11.62 0.51 4.19
CA ILE A 30 -11.29 -0.22 2.96
C ILE A 30 -10.87 0.77 1.87
N ASP A 31 -11.65 1.85 1.67
CA ASP A 31 -11.34 2.87 0.66
C ASP A 31 -10.07 3.65 0.97
N ALA A 32 -9.80 3.92 2.24
CA ALA A 32 -8.56 4.58 2.66
C ALA A 32 -7.33 3.69 2.38
N TYR A 33 -7.37 2.41 2.77
CA TYR A 33 -6.23 1.50 2.60
C TYR A 33 -6.04 1.12 1.13
N ALA A 34 -7.12 0.94 0.37
CA ALA A 34 -7.04 0.72 -1.07
C ALA A 34 -6.38 1.91 -1.79
N ARG A 35 -6.77 3.14 -1.46
CA ARG A 35 -6.13 4.36 -2.02
C ARG A 35 -4.68 4.47 -1.61
N ALA A 36 -4.33 4.10 -0.38
CA ALA A 36 -2.95 4.08 0.09
C ALA A 36 -2.06 3.19 -0.79
N ILE A 37 -2.46 1.93 -1.01
CA ILE A 37 -1.67 1.00 -1.82
C ILE A 37 -1.53 1.48 -3.27
N ARG A 38 -2.57 2.10 -3.84
CA ARG A 38 -2.46 2.69 -5.18
C ARG A 38 -1.48 3.86 -5.23
N ARG A 39 -1.51 4.74 -4.23
CA ARG A 39 -0.60 5.90 -4.15
C ARG A 39 0.84 5.47 -3.96
N VAL A 40 1.09 4.53 -3.06
CA VAL A 40 2.44 4.00 -2.81
C VAL A 40 2.93 3.22 -4.04
N GLY A 41 2.05 2.41 -4.64
CA GLY A 41 2.30 1.74 -5.91
C GLY A 41 2.75 2.72 -7.00
N ALA A 42 1.99 3.80 -7.23
CA ALA A 42 2.34 4.80 -8.23
C ALA A 42 3.69 5.49 -7.98
N TYR A 43 4.09 5.67 -6.71
CA TYR A 43 5.40 6.25 -6.37
C TYR A 43 6.58 5.32 -6.68
N PHE A 44 6.39 4.00 -6.51
CA PHE A 44 7.43 2.98 -6.69
C PHE A 44 7.27 2.18 -7.99
N ASP A 45 6.66 2.75 -9.03
CA ASP A 45 6.40 2.07 -10.32
C ASP A 45 5.72 0.70 -10.17
N TYR A 46 4.82 0.62 -9.20
CA TYR A 46 4.06 -0.57 -8.81
C TYR A 46 4.92 -1.74 -8.30
N ARG A 47 6.15 -1.48 -7.87
CA ARG A 47 7.09 -2.45 -7.29
C ARG A 47 7.20 -2.28 -5.78
N ILE A 48 6.16 -2.69 -5.05
CA ILE A 48 6.04 -2.47 -3.59
C ILE A 48 6.25 -3.72 -2.74
N ASP A 49 6.62 -4.85 -3.36
CA ASP A 49 6.71 -6.15 -2.68
C ASP A 49 8.01 -6.33 -1.88
N ASP A 50 9.01 -5.47 -2.11
CA ASP A 50 10.32 -5.53 -1.48
C ASP A 50 10.92 -4.13 -1.31
N LEU A 51 10.20 -3.28 -0.56
CA LEU A 51 10.70 -1.94 -0.21
C LEU A 51 11.64 -2.05 0.98
N SER A 52 12.77 -1.37 0.90
CA SER A 52 13.70 -1.22 2.03
C SER A 52 13.20 -0.15 3.02
N ASP A 53 13.69 -0.23 4.26
CA ASP A 53 13.41 0.78 5.30
C ASP A 53 13.82 2.19 4.86
N ALA A 54 14.93 2.32 4.12
CA ALA A 54 15.38 3.59 3.57
C ALA A 54 14.37 4.15 2.55
N GLN A 55 13.90 3.33 1.61
CA GLN A 55 12.88 3.74 0.63
C GLN A 55 11.56 4.15 1.30
N LEU A 56 11.13 3.42 2.34
CA LEU A 56 9.93 3.78 3.10
C LEU A 56 10.12 5.10 3.86
N THR A 57 11.28 5.31 4.47
CA THR A 57 11.61 6.54 5.20
C THR A 57 11.60 7.74 4.26
N ASP A 58 12.27 7.63 3.12
CA ASP A 58 12.33 8.69 2.11
C ASP A 58 10.94 9.00 1.54
N TYR A 59 10.14 7.96 1.26
CA TYR A 59 8.77 8.12 0.79
C TYR A 59 7.91 8.89 1.79
N PHE A 60 7.89 8.47 3.07
CA PHE A 60 7.07 9.14 4.07
C PHE A 60 7.56 10.56 4.37
N ALA A 61 8.88 10.81 4.34
CA ALA A 61 9.43 12.16 4.46
C ALA A 61 9.01 13.06 3.28
N CYS A 62 9.01 12.53 2.05
CA CYS A 62 8.56 13.26 0.87
C CYS A 62 7.07 13.57 0.93
N VAL A 63 6.23 12.58 1.26
CA VAL A 63 4.77 12.73 1.33
C VAL A 63 4.35 13.67 2.46
N LEU A 64 5.13 13.74 3.55
CA LEU A 64 4.88 14.62 4.67
C LEU A 64 4.89 16.11 4.32
N ASN A 65 5.64 16.50 3.28
CA ASN A 65 5.67 17.88 2.81
C ASN A 65 4.44 18.26 1.97
N VAL A 66 3.65 17.28 1.52
CA VAL A 66 2.56 17.49 0.54
C VAL A 66 1.19 17.11 1.09
N GLN A 67 1.13 16.21 2.07
CA GLN A 67 -0.13 15.64 2.56
C GLN A 67 -0.34 15.80 4.06
N SER A 68 -1.61 15.74 4.47
CA SER A 68 -1.98 15.79 5.87
C SER A 68 -1.48 14.57 6.65
N TRP A 69 -1.23 14.75 7.95
CA TRP A 69 -0.90 13.66 8.87
C TRP A 69 -1.90 12.51 8.87
N SER A 70 -3.20 12.81 8.72
CA SER A 70 -4.25 11.79 8.61
C SER A 70 -4.04 10.92 7.38
N THR A 71 -3.68 11.53 6.25
CA THR A 71 -3.40 10.83 5.00
C THR A 71 -2.18 9.93 5.12
N ILE A 72 -1.10 10.42 5.72
CA ILE A 72 0.13 9.66 5.97
C ILE A 72 -0.16 8.45 6.87
N LYS A 73 -0.96 8.66 7.91
CA LYS A 73 -1.37 7.58 8.82
C LYS A 73 -2.16 6.48 8.09
N HIS A 74 -3.04 6.87 7.16
CA HIS A 74 -3.74 5.89 6.31
C HIS A 74 -2.78 5.16 5.36
N ASP A 75 -1.77 5.84 4.81
CA ASP A 75 -0.73 5.20 3.99
C ASP A 75 0.04 4.16 4.77
N LEU A 76 0.54 4.54 5.94
CA LEU A 76 1.30 3.65 6.82
C LEU A 76 0.50 2.41 7.22
N TYR A 77 -0.74 2.57 7.67
CA TYR A 77 -1.55 1.40 8.05
C TYR A 77 -2.00 0.56 6.85
N GLY A 78 -2.26 1.19 5.70
CA GLY A 78 -2.53 0.48 4.46
C GLY A 78 -1.34 -0.41 4.08
N LEU A 79 -0.12 0.12 4.14
CA LEU A 79 1.10 -0.62 3.86
C LEU A 79 1.33 -1.75 4.87
N LYS A 80 1.21 -1.46 6.17
CA LYS A 80 1.35 -2.47 7.22
C LYS A 80 0.38 -3.63 7.03
N PHE A 81 -0.88 -3.33 6.67
CA PHE A 81 -1.87 -4.34 6.34
C PHE A 81 -1.48 -5.17 5.12
N TYR A 82 -0.99 -4.51 4.06
CA TYR A 82 -0.52 -5.18 2.85
C TYR A 82 0.66 -6.11 3.11
N TYR A 83 1.66 -5.67 3.89
CA TYR A 83 2.79 -6.50 4.28
C TYR A 83 2.35 -7.73 5.07
N ALA A 84 1.50 -7.55 6.08
CA ALA A 84 1.07 -8.64 6.93
C ALA A 84 0.18 -9.67 6.21
N HIS A 85 -0.69 -9.23 5.29
CA HIS A 85 -1.74 -10.10 4.74
C HIS A 85 -1.55 -10.49 3.28
N VAL A 86 -0.86 -9.67 2.48
CA VAL A 86 -0.58 -9.95 1.07
C VAL A 86 0.81 -10.54 0.92
N LEU A 87 1.84 -9.82 1.40
CA LEU A 87 3.22 -10.30 1.31
C LEU A 87 3.57 -11.36 2.35
N ARG A 88 2.80 -11.42 3.45
CA ARG A 88 3.08 -12.26 4.63
C ARG A 88 4.49 -12.03 5.18
N LYS A 89 4.95 -10.78 5.12
CA LYS A 89 6.21 -10.33 5.68
C LYS A 89 5.96 -9.61 7.01
N PRO A 90 6.89 -9.65 7.98
CA PRO A 90 6.86 -8.73 9.09
C PRO A 90 6.94 -7.30 8.56
N TRP A 91 6.29 -6.38 9.27
CA TRP A 91 6.44 -4.94 9.09
C TRP A 91 7.52 -4.43 10.04
#